data_AF-A0A3D0WCG3-F1
#
_entry.id   AF-A0A3D0WCG3-F1
#
_cell.length_a   1.000
_cell.length_b   1.000
_cell.length_c   1.000
_cell.angle_alpha   90.00
_cell.angle_beta   90.00
_cell.angle_gamma   90.00
#
_symmetry.space_group_name_H-M   'P 1'
#
loop_
_entity.id
_entity.type
_entity.pdbx_description
1 polymer ?
#
loop_
_entity_poly.entity_id
_entity_poly.type
_entity_poly.pdbx_seq_one_letter_code
_entity_poly.pdbx_strand_id
1 'polypeptide(L)' 'MMLEMSLTDGTPVFVNPEAIWHIRDAGSKSTAIYSHSGSALFVNGDARAIALAWAEWRLSSLTSTGPRGLRLVKDDD' A
#
# COMPACT_ATOMS: atom_id res chain seq x y z
N MET A 1 13.43 -1.98 -8.77
CA MET A 1 12.36 -3.00 -8.66
C MET A 1 11.04 -2.25 -8.51
N MET A 2 10.13 -2.36 -9.47
CA MET A 2 8.81 -1.73 -9.42
C MET A 2 7.82 -2.77 -8.88
N LEU A 3 7.04 -2.42 -7.86
CA LEU A 3 6.03 -3.33 -7.32
C LEU A 3 4.68 -2.98 -7.95
N GLU A 4 4.12 -3.94 -8.66
CA GLU A 4 2.74 -3.87 -9.12
C GLU A 4 1.81 -4.32 -7.99
N MET A 5 0.88 -3.43 -7.64
CA MET A 5 -0.20 -3.70 -6.70
C MET A 5 -1.51 -3.60 -7.46
N SER A 6 -2.55 -4.28 -7.02
CA SER A 6 -3.89 -4.07 -7.56
C SER A 6 -4.88 -3.75 -6.45
N LEU A 7 -5.80 -2.83 -6.74
CA LEU A 7 -7.00 -2.66 -5.93
C LEU A 7 -7.82 -3.95 -5.95
N THR A 8 -8.73 -4.11 -4.99
CA THR A 8 -9.65 -5.27 -4.95
C THR A 8 -10.53 -5.42 -6.20
N ASP A 9 -10.69 -4.36 -7.00
CA ASP A 9 -11.40 -4.38 -8.29
C ASP A 9 -10.50 -4.74 -9.49
N GLY A 10 -9.21 -5.01 -9.25
CA GLY A 10 -8.23 -5.37 -10.27
C GLY A 10 -7.48 -4.19 -10.89
N THR A 11 -7.78 -2.94 -10.51
CA THR A 11 -7.07 -1.77 -11.04
C THR A 11 -5.60 -1.79 -10.60
N PRO A 12 -4.64 -1.75 -11.53
CA PRO A 12 -3.22 -1.73 -11.19
C PRO A 12 -2.81 -0.40 -10.56
N VAL A 13 -1.94 -0.50 -9.57
CA VAL A 13 -1.38 0.57 -8.76
C VAL A 13 0.12 0.32 -8.69
N PHE A 14 0.90 1.26 -9.19
CA PHE A 14 2.35 1.15 -9.14
C PHE A 14 2.88 1.89 -7.92
N VAL A 15 3.60 1.16 -7.06
CA VAL A 15 4.20 1.71 -5.85
C VAL A 15 5.70 1.61 -5.99
N ASN A 16 6.39 2.75 -5.83
CA ASN A 16 7.83 2.74 -5.69
C ASN A 16 8.20 2.30 -4.25
N PRO A 17 8.81 1.11 -4.05
CA PRO A 17 9.20 0.65 -2.71
C PRO A 17 10.28 1.51 -2.07
N GLU A 18 11.02 2.31 -2.85
CA GLU A 18 12.12 3.16 -2.36
C GLU A 18 11.63 4.56 -1.96
N ALA A 19 10.41 4.94 -2.33
CA ALA A 19 9.85 6.24 -1.98
C ALA A 19 9.51 6.33 -0.48
N ILE A 20 9.65 7.50 0.14
CA ILE A 20 9.11 7.71 1.48
C ILE A 20 7.59 7.81 1.38
N TRP A 21 6.89 6.90 2.08
CA TRP A 21 5.43 6.90 2.18
C TRP A 21 5.00 7.41 3.55
N HIS A 22 4.06 8.34 3.55
CA HIS A 22 3.40 8.89 4.72
C HIS A 22 2.02 8.26 4.86
N ILE A 23 1.64 7.91 6.09
CA ILE A 23 0.37 7.25 6.39
C ILE A 23 -0.38 8.13 7.39
N ARG A 24 -1.62 8.50 7.07
CA ARG A 24 -2.46 9.35 7.92
C ARG A 24 -3.93 8.97 7.84
N ASP A 25 -4.68 9.27 8.89
CA ASP A 25 -6.14 9.18 8.83
C ASP A 25 -6.70 10.15 7.78
N ALA A 26 -7.64 9.67 6.98
CA ALA A 26 -8.34 10.43 5.94
C ALA A 26 -9.82 10.67 6.28
N GLY A 27 -10.24 10.34 7.50
CA GLY A 27 -11.64 10.39 7.94
C GLY A 27 -12.42 9.11 7.58
N SER A 28 -13.64 8.96 8.13
CA SER A 28 -14.58 7.88 7.81
C SER A 28 -14.01 6.45 7.73
N LYS A 29 -13.09 6.10 8.64
CA LYS A 29 -12.40 4.78 8.65
C LYS A 29 -11.54 4.52 7.41
N SER A 30 -11.09 5.58 6.76
CA SER A 30 -10.16 5.53 5.64
C SER A 30 -8.81 6.10 6.06
N THR A 31 -7.75 5.52 5.50
CA THR A 31 -6.36 5.91 5.69
C THR A 31 -5.78 6.27 4.35
N ALA A 32 -5.03 7.38 4.28
CA ALA A 32 -4.27 7.76 3.11
C ALA A 32 -2.81 7.33 3.26
N ILE A 33 -2.29 6.63 2.24
CA ILE A 33 -0.88 6.29 2.06
C ILE A 33 -0.37 7.12 0.89
N TYR A 34 0.52 8.08 1.12
CA TYR A 34 0.95 9.03 0.09
C TYR A 34 2.44 9.29 0.10
N SER A 35 3.03 9.53 -1.06
CA SER A 35 4.43 9.91 -1.21
C SER A 35 4.56 11.39 -1.55
N HIS A 36 5.73 11.95 -1.30
CA HIS A 36 6.06 13.32 -1.74
C HIS A 36 6.03 13.50 -3.27
N SER A 37 6.07 12.41 -4.04
CA SER A 37 5.97 12.44 -5.51
C SER A 37 4.54 12.64 -6.03
N GLY A 38 3.55 12.81 -5.13
CA GLY A 38 2.15 13.06 -5.49
C GLY A 38 1.31 11.79 -5.68
N SER A 39 1.87 10.61 -5.44
CA SER A 39 1.11 9.36 -5.44
C SER A 39 0.35 9.22 -4.12
N ALA A 40 -0.94 8.90 -4.16
CA ALA A 40 -1.76 8.69 -2.98
C ALA A 40 -2.72 7.51 -3.17
N LEU A 41 -2.84 6.69 -2.13
CA LEU A 41 -3.75 5.56 -2.03
C LEU A 41 -4.66 5.75 -0.83
N PHE A 42 -5.96 5.50 -1.01
CA PHE A 42 -6.94 5.52 0.06
C PHE A 42 -7.36 4.08 0.35
N VAL A 43 -7.14 3.64 1.58
CA VAL A 43 -7.46 2.29 2.03
C VAL A 43 -8.42 2.34 3.20
N ASN A 44 -9.24 1.31 3.37
CA ASN A 44 -10.15 1.23 4.51
C ASN A 44 -9.42 0.64 5.72
N GLY A 45 -9.41 1.37 6.83
CA GLY A 45 -8.77 0.97 8.06
C GLY A 45 -8.30 2.16 8.90
N ASP A 46 -7.90 1.85 10.12
CA ASP A 46 -7.24 2.75 11.05
C ASP A 46 -5.77 2.97 10.65
N ALA A 47 -5.30 4.23 10.70
CA ALA A 47 -3.97 4.57 10.19
C ALA A 47 -2.83 3.85 10.91
N ARG A 48 -2.97 3.58 12.22
CA ARG A 48 -1.94 2.86 12.99
C ARG A 48 -1.86 1.40 12.57
N ALA A 49 -3.01 0.73 12.40
CA ALA A 49 -3.05 -0.65 11.93
C ALA A 49 -2.48 -0.78 10.51
N ILE A 50 -2.82 0.16 9.62
CA ILE A 50 -2.31 0.21 8.24
C ILE A 50 -0.81 0.48 8.23
N ALA A 51 -0.30 1.36 9.09
CA ALA A 51 1.14 1.64 9.18
C ALA A 51 1.95 0.42 9.62
N LEU A 52 1.44 -0.36 10.58
CA LEU A 52 2.08 -1.60 11.00
C LEU A 52 2.13 -2.62 9.86
N ALA A 53 0.99 -2.86 9.19
CA ALA A 53 0.91 -3.77 8.05
C ALA A 53 1.80 -3.32 6.88
N TRP A 54 1.91 -2.02 6.62
CA TRP A 54 2.80 -1.47 5.59
C TRP A 54 4.28 -1.67 5.92
N ALA A 55 4.66 -1.50 7.19
CA ALA A 55 6.02 -1.75 7.66
C ALA A 55 6.39 -3.24 7.59
N GLU A 56 5.49 -4.12 8.02
CA GLU A 56 5.64 -5.58 7.90
C GLU A 56 5.71 -6.01 6.44
N TRP A 57 4.86 -5.45 5.57
CA TRP A 57 4.90 -5.69 4.14
C TRP A 57 6.25 -5.32 3.52
N ARG A 58 6.77 -4.12 3.83
CA ARG A 58 8.10 -3.66 3.39
C ARG A 58 9.24 -4.57 3.86
N LEU A 59 9.16 -5.07 5.08
CA LEU A 59 10.16 -5.98 5.65
C LEU A 59 10.06 -7.40 5.07
N SER A 60 8.86 -7.83 4.67
CA SER A 60 8.61 -9.22 4.23
C SER A 60 8.82 -9.47 2.73
N SER A 61 8.84 -8.41 1.91
CA SER A 61 9.08 -8.32 0.45
C SER A 61 8.57 -9.41 -0.53
N LEU A 62 7.97 -10.55 -0.13
CA LEU A 62 7.55 -11.59 -1.10
C LEU A 62 6.36 -12.50 -0.70
N THR A 63 5.73 -12.38 0.48
CA THR A 63 4.62 -13.31 0.87
C THR A 63 3.46 -12.72 1.69
N SER A 64 3.52 -11.48 2.16
CA SER A 64 2.50 -10.98 3.10
C SER A 64 1.32 -10.27 2.39
N THR A 65 0.12 -10.51 2.89
CA THR A 65 -1.09 -9.78 2.51
C THR A 65 -0.93 -8.30 2.88
N GLY A 66 -0.93 -7.43 1.87
CA GLY A 66 -0.89 -5.98 2.05
C GLY A 66 -2.13 -5.43 2.77
N PRO A 67 -2.22 -4.09 2.92
CA PRO A 67 -3.38 -3.44 3.52
C PRO A 67 -4.70 -3.87 2.86
N ARG A 68 -5.82 -3.86 3.60
CA ARG A 68 -7.13 -4.22 3.05
C ARG A 68 -7.45 -3.38 1.80
N GLY A 69 -7.73 -4.07 0.70
CA GLY A 69 -8.00 -3.46 -0.61
C GLY A 69 -6.78 -3.39 -1.53
N LEU A 70 -5.62 -3.87 -1.09
CA LEU A 70 -4.40 -3.96 -1.90
C LEU A 70 -3.88 -5.40 -1.93
N ARG A 71 -3.67 -5.93 -3.13
CA ARG A 71 -3.01 -7.23 -3.37
C ARG A 71 -1.68 -7.00 -4.07
N LEU A 72 -0.67 -7.78 -3.68
CA LEU A 72 0.58 -7.90 -4.42
C LEU A 72 0.34 -8.74 -5.68
N VAL A 73 0.69 -8.20 -6.84
CA VAL A 73 0.80 -8.97 -8.08
C VAL A 73 2.28 -9.23 -8.27
N LYS A 74 2.70 -10.50 -8.30
CA LYS A 74 4.05 -10.82 -8.73
C LYS A 74 4.07 -10.68 -10.25
N ASP A 75 5.05 -9.94 -10.75
CA ASP A 75 5.54 -10.15 -12.11
C ASP A 75 6.20 -11.54 -12.07
N ASP A 76 5.46 -12.56 -12.48
CA ASP A 76 6.07 -13.85 -12.80
C ASP A 76 6.72 -13.65 -14.18
N ASP A 77 8.07 -13.63 -14.20
CA ASP A 77 8.90 -13.68 -15.42
C ASP A 77 8.46 -14.81 -16.37
#